data_AF-A0A533QD03-F1
#
_entry.id   AF-A0A533QD03-F1
#
_cell.length_a   1.000
_cell.length_b   1.000
_cell.length_c   1.000
_cell.angle_alpha   90.00
_cell.angle_beta   90.00
_cell.angle_gamma   90.00
#
_symmetry.space_group_name_H-M   'P 1'
#
loop_
_entity.id
_entity.type
_entity.pdbx_description
1 polymer ?
#
loop_
_entity_poly.entity_id
_entity_poly.type
_entity_poly.pdbx_seq_one_letter_code
_entity_poly.pdbx_strand_id
1 'polypeptide(L)'
;MKSWYFYEEMVYANEVDVLINVPIAKQHGTSRLSMGLKNVFGMIGGDQGSLHTNIHPKIADLNKFVKIDLTVLNAFRILKNHGPTGERLDDVSTIL
;
A
#
# COMPACT_ATOMS: atom_id res chain seq x y z
N MET A 1 -10.92 -14.03 -18.20
CA MET A 1 -10.15 -13.63 -17.00
C MET A 1 -9.51 -12.28 -17.28
N LYS A 2 -9.65 -11.27 -16.42
CA LYS A 2 -8.92 -10.00 -16.57
C LYS A 2 -7.51 -10.19 -15.99
N SER A 3 -6.47 -9.88 -16.76
CA SER A 3 -5.09 -9.83 -16.30
C SER A 3 -4.73 -8.42 -15.85
N TRP A 4 -3.74 -8.29 -14.97
CA TRP A 4 -3.22 -7.03 -14.48
C TRP A 4 -1.70 -6.99 -14.60
N TYR A 5 -1.16 -5.82 -14.89
CA TYR A 5 0.28 -5.62 -14.96
C TYR A 5 0.86 -5.41 -13.57
N PHE A 6 1.93 -6.12 -13.26
CA PHE A 6 2.77 -5.88 -12.10
C PHE A 6 4.13 -5.40 -12.59
N TYR A 7 4.84 -4.64 -11.76
CA TYR A 7 6.26 -4.43 -11.96
C TYR A 7 6.96 -5.78 -11.73
N GLU A 8 7.69 -6.25 -12.73
CA GLU A 8 8.32 -7.56 -12.75
C GLU A 8 9.27 -7.74 -11.56
N GLU A 9 9.98 -6.66 -11.23
CA GLU A 9 10.92 -6.56 -10.11
C GLU A 9 10.24 -6.77 -8.76
N MET A 10 8.96 -6.44 -8.63
CA MET A 10 8.21 -6.58 -7.38
C MET A 10 7.65 -8.00 -7.17
N VAL A 11 7.78 -8.87 -8.16
CA VAL A 11 7.12 -10.19 -8.19
C VAL A 11 8.12 -11.32 -8.39
N TYR A 12 9.05 -11.15 -9.31
CA TYR A 12 9.97 -12.22 -9.70
C TYR A 12 11.19 -12.24 -8.80
N ALA A 13 11.37 -13.35 -8.08
CA ALA A 13 12.46 -13.54 -7.12
C ALA A 13 13.87 -13.52 -7.76
N ASN A 14 13.98 -13.68 -9.09
CA ASN A 14 15.25 -13.56 -9.79
C ASN A 14 15.63 -12.10 -10.12
N GLU A 15 14.71 -11.15 -9.94
CA GLU A 15 14.95 -9.72 -10.15
C GLU A 15 15.28 -9.01 -8.82
N VAL A 16 14.75 -9.52 -7.70
CA VAL A 16 14.92 -8.94 -6.36
C VAL A 16 15.16 -10.03 -5.32
N ASP A 17 16.32 -9.98 -4.65
CA ASP A 17 16.66 -10.90 -3.56
C ASP A 17 15.90 -10.60 -2.26
N VAL A 18 15.64 -9.31 -1.99
CA VAL A 18 14.97 -8.84 -0.77
C VAL A 18 14.08 -7.64 -1.09
N LEU A 19 12.78 -7.77 -0.83
CA LEU A 19 11.79 -6.70 -1.01
C LEU A 19 11.38 -6.08 0.34
N ILE A 20 11.79 -4.82 0.56
CA ILE A 20 11.48 -4.06 1.77
C ILE A 20 10.35 -3.07 1.49
N ASN A 21 9.24 -3.22 2.21
CA ASN A 21 8.07 -2.36 2.15
C ASN A 21 8.12 -1.27 3.23
N VAL A 22 8.15 0.01 2.86
CA VAL A 22 8.29 1.14 3.81
C VAL A 22 7.10 2.12 3.74
N PRO A 23 5.90 1.72 4.18
CA PRO A 23 4.72 2.59 4.13
C PRO A 23 4.71 3.64 5.24
N ILE A 24 4.02 4.75 4.97
CA ILE A 24 3.60 5.71 6.00
C ILE A 24 2.22 5.31 6.52
N ALA A 25 2.05 5.30 7.84
CA ALA A 25 0.74 5.09 8.46
C ALA A 25 -0.20 6.26 8.16
N LYS A 26 -1.35 5.99 7.54
CA LYS A 26 -2.38 7.01 7.30
C LYS A 26 -3.80 6.46 7.29
N GLN A 27 -4.77 7.31 7.61
CA GLN A 27 -6.17 7.09 7.30
C GLN A 27 -6.36 7.09 5.78
N HIS A 28 -7.34 6.35 5.30
CA HIS A 28 -7.68 6.28 3.89
C HIS A 28 -9.18 6.08 3.73
N GLY A 29 -9.86 6.89 2.92
CA GLY A 29 -11.32 6.84 2.77
C GLY A 29 -11.88 5.45 2.49
N THR A 30 -11.39 4.76 1.46
CA THR A 30 -11.92 3.43 1.06
C THR A 30 -11.42 2.26 1.91
N SER A 31 -10.14 2.25 2.28
CA SER A 31 -9.52 1.10 2.99
C SER A 31 -9.46 1.28 4.50
N ARG A 32 -9.97 2.41 5.02
CA ARG A 32 -9.87 2.92 6.40
C ARG A 32 -8.45 3.30 6.80
N LEU A 33 -7.46 2.45 6.52
CA LEU A 33 -6.05 2.64 6.85
C LEU A 33 -5.16 2.24 5.67
N SER A 34 -4.09 3.00 5.44
CA SER A 34 -2.91 2.55 4.68
C SER A 34 -1.77 2.25 5.65
N MET A 35 -1.30 1.02 5.55
CA MET A 35 -0.15 0.43 6.26
C MET A 35 0.48 -0.61 5.32
N GLY A 36 1.22 -1.59 5.87
CA GLY A 36 1.90 -2.68 5.14
C GLY A 36 1.15 -3.24 3.93
N LEU A 37 0.05 -3.96 4.17
CA LEU A 37 -0.66 -4.70 3.12
C LEU A 37 -1.23 -3.78 2.03
N LYS A 38 -1.73 -2.60 2.41
CA LYS A 38 -2.32 -1.65 1.46
C LYS A 38 -1.25 -1.01 0.58
N ASN A 39 0.01 -0.95 1.02
CA ASN A 39 1.08 -0.36 0.21
C ASN A 39 1.39 -1.18 -1.05
N VAL A 40 1.11 -2.50 -1.03
CA VAL A 40 1.24 -3.39 -2.19
C VAL A 40 0.39 -2.94 -3.38
N PHE A 41 -0.69 -2.19 -3.14
CA PHE A 41 -1.49 -1.62 -4.22
C PHE A 41 -0.70 -0.69 -5.15
N GLY A 42 0.34 -0.03 -4.63
CA GLY A 42 1.22 0.84 -5.41
C GLY A 42 2.22 0.07 -6.29
N MET A 43 2.39 -1.24 -6.05
CA MET A 43 3.28 -2.12 -6.83
C MET A 43 2.61 -2.67 -8.09
N ILE A 44 1.37 -2.24 -8.35
CA ILE A 44 0.56 -2.69 -9.50
C ILE A 44 0.60 -1.59 -10.57
N GLY A 45 0.82 -1.98 -11.81
CA GLY A 45 0.74 -1.08 -12.97
C GLY A 45 -0.70 -0.89 -13.48
N GLY A 46 -0.86 0.05 -14.43
CA GLY A 46 -2.14 0.30 -15.09
C GLY A 46 -3.15 1.10 -14.24
N ASP A 47 -4.45 0.93 -14.52
CA ASP A 47 -5.52 1.65 -13.83
C ASP A 47 -5.81 1.05 -12.44
N GLN A 48 -5.11 1.54 -11.43
CA GLN A 48 -5.33 1.19 -10.03
C GLN A 48 -6.72 1.62 -9.52
N GLY A 49 -7.36 2.61 -10.16
CA GLY A 49 -8.68 3.13 -9.79
C GLY A 49 -9.75 2.04 -9.84
N SER A 50 -9.77 1.23 -10.90
CA SER A 50 -10.72 0.11 -11.04
C SER A 50 -10.55 -1.01 -10.00
N LEU A 51 -9.41 -1.08 -9.31
CA LEU A 51 -9.20 -2.04 -8.22
C LEU A 51 -9.82 -1.57 -6.88
N HIS A 52 -10.30 -0.32 -6.77
CA HIS A 52 -10.84 0.24 -5.53
C HIS A 52 -12.22 -0.30 -5.13
N THR A 53 -12.99 -0.89 -6.06
CA THR A 53 -14.25 -1.56 -5.72
C THR A 53 -13.97 -2.88 -4.99
N ASN A 54 -14.63 -3.11 -3.84
CA ASN A 54 -14.41 -4.28 -2.99
C ASN A 54 -12.92 -4.53 -2.70
N ILE A 55 -12.27 -3.50 -2.14
CA ILE A 55 -10.80 -3.41 -2.08
C ILE A 55 -10.16 -4.40 -1.10
N HIS A 56 -10.85 -4.81 -0.04
CA HIS A 56 -10.25 -5.61 1.04
C HIS A 56 -9.83 -7.01 0.60
N PRO A 57 -10.68 -7.81 -0.08
CA PRO A 57 -10.24 -9.11 -0.62
C PRO A 57 -9.11 -8.98 -1.63
N LYS A 58 -9.15 -7.94 -2.48
CA LYS A 58 -8.10 -7.68 -3.46
C LYS A 58 -6.75 -7.39 -2.79
N ILE A 59 -6.73 -6.57 -1.74
CA ILE A 59 -5.50 -6.35 -0.95
C ILE A 59 -4.96 -7.67 -0.42
N ALA A 60 -5.82 -8.53 0.13
CA ALA A 60 -5.40 -9.83 0.64
C ALA A 60 -4.82 -10.72 -0.47
N ASP A 61 -5.47 -10.78 -1.64
CA ASP A 61 -5.00 -11.58 -2.77
C ASP A 61 -3.68 -11.07 -3.35
N LEU A 62 -3.49 -9.75 -3.42
CA LEU A 62 -2.22 -9.14 -3.83
C LEU A 62 -1.07 -9.54 -2.91
N ASN A 63 -1.31 -9.59 -1.61
CA ASN A 63 -0.31 -9.99 -0.62
C ASN A 63 -0.04 -11.50 -0.60
N LYS A 64 -0.85 -12.33 -1.29
CA LYS A 64 -0.49 -13.74 -1.57
C LYS A 64 0.48 -13.86 -2.75
N PHE A 65 0.47 -12.87 -3.64
CA PHE A 65 1.26 -12.87 -4.87
C PHE A 65 2.60 -12.18 -4.69
N VAL A 66 2.61 -10.98 -4.09
CA VAL A 66 3.82 -10.21 -3.82
C VAL A 66 4.50 -10.73 -2.55
N LYS A 67 5.75 -11.14 -2.67
CA LYS A 67 6.56 -11.62 -1.54
C LYS A 67 7.32 -10.47 -0.90
N ILE A 68 6.74 -9.86 0.12
CA ILE A 68 7.45 -8.87 0.96
C ILE A 68 8.24 -9.62 2.03
N ASP A 69 9.54 -9.35 2.12
CA ASP A 69 10.42 -9.94 3.14
C ASP A 69 10.37 -9.15 4.46
N LEU A 70 10.26 -7.82 4.38
CA LEU A 70 10.22 -6.94 5.54
C LEU A 70 9.28 -5.76 5.32
N THR A 71 8.45 -5.44 6.32
CA THR A 71 7.69 -4.18 6.35
C THR A 71 8.19 -3.29 7.49
N VAL A 72 8.64 -2.08 7.16
CA VAL A 72 9.03 -1.03 8.11
C VAL A 72 7.99 0.08 8.06
N LEU A 73 7.05 0.08 9.00
CA LEU A 73 6.00 1.09 9.06
C LEU A 73 6.52 2.40 9.65
N ASN A 74 6.51 3.47 8.87
CA ASN A 74 6.74 4.81 9.40
C ASN A 74 5.48 5.29 10.14
N ALA A 75 5.55 5.26 11.47
CA ALA A 75 4.51 5.76 12.37
C ALA A 75 4.91 7.06 13.08
N PHE A 76 6.05 7.69 12.75
CA PHE A 76 6.48 8.93 13.40
C PHE A 76 5.51 10.09 13.14
N ARG A 77 4.95 10.16 11.93
CA ARG A 77 3.93 11.12 11.52
C ARG A 77 2.78 10.35 10.88
N ILE A 78 1.63 10.38 11.52
CA ILE A 78 0.45 9.63 11.10
C ILE A 78 -0.60 10.62 10.60
N LEU A 79 -1.00 10.51 9.34
CA LEU A 79 -2.15 11.26 8.84
C LEU A 79 -3.42 10.58 9.37
N LYS A 80 -4.09 11.19 10.35
CA LYS A 80 -5.25 10.60 11.04
C LYS A 80 -6.57 10.86 10.32
N ASN A 81 -6.66 11.93 9.53
CA ASN A 81 -7.89 12.34 8.84
C ASN A 81 -7.62 12.73 7.39
N HIS A 82 -8.68 12.77 6.58
CA HIS A 82 -8.67 13.28 5.19
C HIS A 82 -7.58 12.67 4.29
N GLY A 83 -7.25 11.40 4.49
CA GLY A 83 -6.39 10.67 3.56
C GLY A 83 -7.16 10.28 2.29
N PRO A 84 -6.46 10.01 1.17
CA PRO A 84 -5.04 9.61 1.12
C PRO A 84 -4.04 10.76 0.94
N THR A 85 -4.49 11.94 0.50
CA THR A 85 -3.62 13.07 0.14
C THR A 85 -3.19 13.86 1.36
N GLY A 86 -4.08 14.08 2.33
CA GLY A 86 -3.80 14.86 3.53
C GLY A 86 -3.59 16.34 3.21
N GLU A 87 -4.67 17.12 3.20
CA GLU A 87 -4.64 18.52 2.77
C GLU A 87 -4.16 19.48 3.87
N ARG A 88 -4.22 19.06 5.14
CA ARG A 88 -3.95 19.92 6.30
C ARG A 88 -2.93 19.28 7.22
N LEU A 89 -1.97 20.07 7.69
CA LEU A 89 -1.00 19.62 8.70
C LEU A 89 -1.67 19.24 10.02
N ASP A 90 -2.81 19.86 10.34
CA ASP A 90 -3.61 19.54 11.53
C ASP A 90 -4.16 18.10 11.52
N ASP A 91 -4.24 17.47 10.35
CA ASP A 91 -4.64 16.06 10.25
C ASP A 91 -3.49 15.11 10.59
N VAL A 92 -2.26 15.62 10.75
CA VAL A 92 -1.05 14.84 11.04
C VAL A 92 -0.76 14.85 12.53
N SER A 93 -0.67 13.67 13.12
CA SER A 93 -0.22 13.47 14.50
C SER A 93 1.22 12.99 14.50
N THR A 94 2.05 13.58 15.36
CA THR A 94 3.41 13.10 15.64
C THR A 94 3.43 12.33 16.97
N ILE A 95 4.39 11.42 17.16
CA ILE A 95 4.57 10.64 18.40
C ILE A 95 5.47 11.39 19.42
N LEU A 96 6.03 12.55 19.07
CA LEU A 96 6.83 13.42 19.92
C LEU A 96 6.05 14.67 20.34
#